data_AF-A0A6A4AN15-F1
#
_entry.id   AF-A0A6A4AN15-F1
#
_cell.length_a   1.000
_cell.length_b   1.000
_cell.length_c   1.000
_cell.angle_alpha   90.00
_cell.angle_beta   90.00
_cell.angle_gamma   90.00
#
_symmetry.space_group_name_H-M   'P 1'
#
loop_
_entity.id
_entity.type
_entity.pdbx_description
1 polymer ?
#
loop_
_entity_poly.entity_id
_entity_poly.type
_entity_poly.pdbx_seq_one_letter_code
_entity_poly.pdbx_strand_id
1 'polypeptide(L)'
;LHFPKRSETVMWYPGLASGQANLRDPNLHRAEPTDLLEALDEVNSEDPWRNHFRDTPEKHPACSISRLKDKFFGIQAQDAA
;
A
#
# COMPACT_ATOMS: atom_id res chain seq x y z
N LEU A 1 1.65 7.74 -10.62
CA LEU A 1 0.87 6.76 -9.84
C LEU A 1 0.05 5.94 -10.82
N HIS A 2 0.19 4.62 -10.84
CA HIS A 2 -0.63 3.74 -11.68
C HIS A 2 -1.88 3.37 -10.91
N PHE A 3 -3.07 3.70 -11.43
CA PHE A 3 -4.33 3.24 -10.84
C PHE A 3 -4.74 1.93 -11.53
N PRO A 4 -5.06 0.87 -10.78
CA PRO A 4 -5.49 -0.38 -11.37
C PRO A 4 -6.72 -0.18 -12.25
N LYS A 5 -6.68 -0.71 -13.46
CA LYS A 5 -7.84 -0.74 -14.34
C LYS A 5 -8.69 -1.95 -14.03
N ARG A 6 -10.00 -1.88 -14.30
CA ARG A 6 -10.92 -3.04 -14.13
C ARG A 6 -10.50 -4.29 -14.92
N SER A 7 -9.74 -4.11 -16.00
CA SER A 7 -9.20 -5.21 -16.82
C SER A 7 -7.92 -5.82 -16.27
N GLU A 8 -7.28 -5.19 -15.29
CA GLU A 8 -6.04 -5.67 -14.68
C GLU A 8 -6.39 -6.65 -13.56
N THR A 9 -5.97 -7.91 -13.72
CA THR A 9 -6.06 -8.90 -12.65
C THR A 9 -4.88 -8.68 -11.71
N VAL A 10 -5.16 -8.15 -10.52
CA VAL A 10 -4.17 -8.04 -9.44
C VAL A 10 -4.39 -9.21 -8.48
N MET A 11 -3.42 -10.12 -8.45
CA MET A 11 -3.47 -11.30 -7.58
C MET A 11 -2.61 -11.02 -6.35
N TRP A 12 -3.21 -11.13 -5.16
CA TRP A 12 -2.55 -10.79 -3.90
C TRP A 12 -2.13 -12.06 -3.16
N TYR A 13 -0.85 -12.44 -3.30
CA TYR A 13 -0.23 -13.49 -2.50
C TYR A 13 1.07 -12.97 -1.86
N PRO A 14 1.31 -13.22 -0.56
CA PRO A 14 2.61 -13.02 0.06
C PRO A 14 3.73 -13.65 -0.78
N GLY A 15 4.80 -12.90 -1.04
CA GLY A 15 5.96 -13.40 -1.76
C GLY A 15 5.77 -13.54 -3.26
N LEU A 16 4.64 -13.12 -3.83
CA LEU A 16 4.41 -13.23 -5.26
C LEU A 16 5.43 -12.42 -6.06
N ALA A 17 5.78 -11.22 -5.60
CA ALA A 17 6.72 -10.36 -6.31
C ALA A 17 8.15 -10.92 -6.23
N SER A 18 8.60 -11.34 -5.05
CA SER A 18 9.90 -11.98 -4.88
C SER A 18 10.00 -13.31 -5.61
N GLY A 19 8.98 -14.15 -5.51
CA GLY A 19 8.91 -15.41 -6.25
C GLY A 19 8.93 -15.20 -7.77
N GLN A 20 8.14 -14.27 -8.30
CA GLN A 20 8.16 -13.94 -9.73
C GLN A 20 9.51 -13.37 -10.17
N ALA A 21 10.14 -12.53 -9.35
CA ALA A 21 11.45 -11.97 -9.66
C ALA A 21 12.52 -13.07 -9.73
N ASN A 22 12.52 -14.01 -8.78
CA ASN A 22 13.41 -15.17 -8.76
C ASN A 22 13.16 -16.14 -9.92
N LEU A 23 11.90 -16.31 -10.35
CA LEU A 23 11.57 -17.12 -11.53
C LEU A 23 12.07 -16.47 -12.83
N ARG A 24 12.06 -15.14 -12.91
CA ARG A 24 12.52 -14.39 -14.09
C ARG A 24 14.04 -14.29 -14.14
N ASP A 25 14.70 -14.18 -12.99
CA ASP A 25 16.15 -14.20 -12.85
C ASP A 25 16.56 -15.10 -11.68
N PRO A 26 16.97 -16.36 -11.97
CA PRO A 26 17.37 -17.32 -10.93
C PRO A 26 18.58 -16.90 -10.10
N ASN A 27 19.39 -15.93 -10.55
CA ASN A 27 20.56 -15.43 -9.81
C ASN A 27 20.21 -14.25 -8.90
N LEU A 28 18.99 -13.73 -8.97
CA LEU A 28 18.56 -12.58 -8.16
C LEU A 28 18.48 -12.92 -6.67
N HIS A 29 18.10 -14.17 -6.35
CA HIS A 29 17.99 -14.69 -4.98
C HIS A 29 17.31 -13.72 -4.00
N ARG A 30 16.22 -13.07 -4.44
CA ARG A 30 15.42 -12.17 -3.61
C ARG A 30 14.81 -12.98 -2.47
N ALA A 31 14.97 -12.49 -1.24
CA ALA A 31 14.36 -13.12 -0.08
C ALA A 31 12.84 -13.06 -0.19
N GLU A 32 12.17 -14.21 -0.06
CA GLU A 32 10.72 -14.27 0.03
C GLU A 32 10.27 -13.91 1.47
N PRO A 33 9.16 -13.18 1.63
CA PRO A 33 8.65 -12.81 2.94
C PRO A 33 8.26 -14.04 3.75
N THR A 34 8.69 -14.07 4.99
CA THR A 34 8.49 -15.19 5.92
C THR A 34 7.33 -14.97 6.89
N ASP A 35 6.89 -13.72 7.02
CA ASP A 35 5.76 -13.34 7.85
C ASP A 35 4.82 -12.32 7.16
N LEU A 36 3.71 -12.02 7.83
CA LEU A 36 2.68 -11.12 7.31
C LEU A 36 3.15 -9.67 7.21
N LEU A 37 4.08 -9.22 8.05
CA LEU A 37 4.59 -7.86 8.04
C LEU A 37 5.52 -7.67 6.84
N GLU A 38 6.45 -8.60 6.62
CA GLU A 38 7.33 -8.61 5.45
C GLU A 38 6.52 -8.70 4.14
N ALA A 39 5.48 -9.54 4.11
CA ALA A 39 4.59 -9.65 2.95
C ALA A 39 3.82 -8.36 2.67
N LEU A 40 3.40 -7.66 3.73
CA LEU A 40 2.73 -6.37 3.61
C LEU A 40 3.69 -5.29 3.09
N ASP A 41 4.94 -5.28 3.54
CA ASP A 41 5.96 -4.34 3.08
C ASP A 41 6.37 -4.57 1.62
N GLU A 42 6.50 -5.83 1.20
CA GLU A 42 6.69 -6.18 -0.21
C GLU A 42 5.55 -5.62 -1.07
N VAL A 43 4.30 -5.93 -0.69
CA VAL A 43 3.09 -5.44 -1.36
C VAL A 43 3.02 -3.92 -1.41
N ASN A 44 3.37 -3.24 -0.31
CA ASN A 44 3.37 -1.79 -0.23
C ASN A 44 4.37 -1.14 -1.20
N SER A 45 5.48 -1.84 -1.45
CA SER A 45 6.56 -1.39 -2.33
C SER A 45 6.24 -1.62 -3.81
N GLU A 46 5.65 -2.78 -4.14
CA GLU A 46 5.32 -3.16 -5.51
C GLU A 46 4.10 -2.41 -6.05
N ASP A 47 3.20 -1.96 -5.18
CA ASP A 47 1.99 -1.24 -5.58
C ASP A 47 1.77 0.10 -4.80
N PRO A 48 2.56 1.15 -5.09
CA PRO A 48 2.61 2.36 -4.27
C PRO A 48 1.33 3.19 -4.25
N TRP A 49 0.41 2.99 -5.21
CA TRP A 49 -0.81 3.82 -5.26
C TRP A 49 -1.70 3.61 -4.04
N ARG A 50 -1.69 2.40 -3.45
CA ARG A 50 -2.41 2.08 -2.21
C ARG A 50 -1.94 2.94 -1.02
N ASN A 51 -0.66 3.29 -1.03
CA ASN A 51 -0.01 4.06 0.04
C ASN A 51 0.13 5.55 -0.29
N HIS A 52 -0.38 6.01 -1.43
CA HIS A 52 -0.05 7.35 -1.95
C HIS A 52 -0.36 8.49 -0.98
N PHE A 53 -1.46 8.39 -0.25
CA PHE A 53 -1.89 9.38 0.74
C PHE A 53 -1.70 8.90 2.18
N ARG A 54 -1.00 7.78 2.41
CA ARG A 54 -0.80 7.21 3.74
C ARG A 54 -0.04 8.17 4.65
N ASP A 55 1.04 8.76 4.15
CA ASP A 55 1.92 9.65 4.93
C ASP A 55 1.55 11.14 4.78
N THR A 56 0.71 11.46 3.79
CA THR A 56 0.18 12.83 3.56
C THR A 56 -1.34 12.80 3.38
N PRO A 57 -2.08 12.32 4.40
CA PRO A 57 -3.52 12.16 4.30
C PRO A 57 -4.23 13.49 3.97
N GLU A 58 -3.69 14.63 4.39
CA GLU A 58 -4.22 15.97 4.11
C GLU A 58 -4.27 16.29 2.60
N LYS A 59 -3.42 15.65 1.80
CA LYS A 59 -3.41 15.78 0.33
C LYS A 59 -4.45 14.89 -0.36
N HIS A 60 -5.14 14.02 0.38
CA HIS A 60 -6.12 13.11 -0.21
C HIS A 60 -7.29 13.90 -0.85
N PRO A 61 -7.71 13.58 -2.11
CA PRO A 61 -8.74 14.33 -2.82
C PRO A 61 -10.07 14.43 -2.07
N ALA A 62 -10.41 13.42 -1.27
CA ALA A 62 -11.63 13.44 -0.47
C ALA A 62 -11.65 14.54 0.61
N CYS A 63 -10.50 15.09 1.01
CA CYS A 63 -10.40 16.24 1.91
C CYS A 63 -10.94 17.53 1.27
N SER A 64 -11.00 17.60 -0.08
CA SER A 64 -11.62 18.70 -0.81
C SER A 64 -13.15 18.61 -0.90
N ILE A 65 -13.73 17.46 -0.54
CA ILE A 65 -15.18 17.24 -0.59
C ILE A 65 -15.79 17.76 0.72
N SER A 66 -16.59 18.83 0.64
CA SER A 66 -17.12 19.53 1.83
C SER A 66 -17.81 18.61 2.83
N ARG A 67 -18.58 17.63 2.37
CA ARG A 67 -19.27 16.66 3.25
C ARG A 67 -18.35 15.63 3.92
N LEU A 68 -17.09 15.51 3.47
CA LEU A 68 -16.12 14.53 3.98
C LEU A 68 -14.93 15.17 4.71
N LYS A 69 -14.78 16.50 4.67
CA LYS A 69 -13.62 17.23 5.20
C LYS A 69 -13.24 16.83 6.63
N ASP A 70 -14.23 16.65 7.50
CA ASP A 70 -14.02 16.35 8.93
C ASP A 70 -14.04 14.83 9.25
N LYS A 71 -14.14 13.97 8.23
CA LYS A 71 -14.17 12.50 8.41
C LYS A 71 -12.79 11.86 8.38
N PHE A 72 -11.79 12.54 7.81
CA PHE A 72 -10.44 12.00 7.66
C PHE A 72 -9.50 12.42 8.79
N PHE A 73 -9.78 13.54 9.47
CA PHE A 73 -8.99 14.06 10.58
C PHE A 73 -9.93 14.36 11.74
N GLY A 74 -9.88 13.54 12.80
CA GLY A 74 -10.89 13.67 13.85
C GLY A 74 -10.71 12.83 15.11
N ILE A 75 -9.60 12.12 15.30
CA ILE A 75 -9.24 11.63 16.63
C ILE A 75 -7.87 12.21 16.97
N GLN A 76 -7.89 13.48 17.39
CA GLN A 76 -6.87 13.92 18.33
C GLN A 76 -7.15 13.10 19.58
N ALA A 77 -6.21 12.23 19.98
CA ALA A 77 -6.23 11.69 21.32
C ALA A 77 -6.24 12.92 22.24
N GLN A 78 -7.35 13.12 22.96
CA GLN A 78 -7.35 14.09 24.04
C GLN A 78 -6.29 13.60 25.02
N ASP A 79 -5.18 14.32 25.08
CA ASP A 79 -4.17 14.12 26.10
C ASP A 79 -4.91 14.09 27.45
N ALA A 80 -4.86 12.92 28.09
CA ALA A 80 -5.36 12.75 29.45
C ALA A 80 -4.51 13.63 30.35
N ALA A 81 -5.10 14.73 30.80
CA ALA A 81 -4.55 15.64 31.81
C ALA A 81 -4.36 14.92 33.16
#